data_AF-A0A0D2ME05-F1
#
_entry.id   AF-A0A0D2ME05-F1
#
_cell.length_a   1.000
_cell.length_b   1.000
_cell.length_c   1.000
_cell.angle_alpha   90.00
_cell.angle_beta   90.00
_cell.angle_gamma   90.00
#
_symmetry.space_group_name_H-M   'P 1'
#
loop_
_entity.id
_entity.type
_entity.pdbx_description
1 polymer ?
#
loop_
_entity_poly.entity_id
_entity_poly.type
_entity_poly.pdbx_seq_one_letter_code
_entity_poly.pdbx_strand_id
1 'polypeptide(L)'
;MEVVRLPALSDNYIWLLKEPTSGKTAVVDPAETGPVFSELKSRGWTLDYIFNTHHHGDHTGGNLELKRSFPGLQIVGPRADAARIPGIDVQVGDGDEFQFGSQAMRVFDTPGHTRGHITFWFPAAAALFPALQARKANIDEARSKGEATVPSLLGEELDTNPFLRPHDPEIRAKTGAGEAAEDWEAFGAVRRAKDGFRG
;
A
#
# COMPACT_ATOMS: atom_id res chain seq x y z
N MET A 1 1.89 -2.35 -16.76
CA MET A 1 1.25 -3.08 -15.64
C MET A 1 -0.21 -2.70 -15.62
N GLU A 2 -1.13 -3.65 -15.62
CA GLU A 2 -2.54 -3.35 -15.33
C GLU A 2 -2.76 -3.50 -13.82
N VAL A 3 -3.45 -2.53 -13.22
CA VAL A 3 -3.72 -2.45 -11.78
C VAL A 3 -5.21 -2.28 -11.59
N VAL A 4 -5.83 -3.22 -10.88
CA VAL A 4 -7.26 -3.24 -10.59
C VAL A 4 -7.43 -3.09 -9.08
N ARG A 5 -8.23 -2.11 -8.69
CA ARG A 5 -8.54 -1.83 -7.28
C ARG A 5 -9.83 -2.54 -6.89
N LEU A 6 -9.77 -3.34 -5.82
CA LEU A 6 -10.90 -4.05 -5.27
C LEU A 6 -11.20 -3.50 -3.87
N PRO A 7 -12.39 -2.92 -3.62
CA PRO A 7 -12.83 -2.61 -2.28
C PRO A 7 -12.91 -3.88 -1.43
N ALA A 8 -12.50 -3.80 -0.17
CA ALA A 8 -12.57 -4.90 0.79
C ALA A 8 -12.91 -4.36 2.18
N LEU A 9 -13.61 -5.18 2.98
CA LEU A 9 -14.04 -4.80 4.33
C LEU A 9 -14.77 -3.45 4.35
N SER A 10 -14.48 -2.57 5.32
CA SER A 10 -15.07 -1.23 5.43
C SER A 10 -14.38 -0.18 4.56
N ASP A 11 -13.05 -0.24 4.46
CA ASP A 11 -12.21 0.82 3.93
C ASP A 11 -10.83 0.34 3.43
N ASN A 12 -10.63 -0.97 3.31
CA ASN A 12 -9.41 -1.55 2.75
C ASN A 12 -9.48 -1.60 1.22
N TYR A 13 -8.31 -1.58 0.58
CA TYR A 13 -8.18 -1.87 -0.84
C TYR A 13 -7.24 -3.06 -1.05
N ILE A 14 -7.73 -4.02 -1.82
CA ILE A 14 -6.93 -5.10 -2.38
C ILE A 14 -6.54 -4.69 -3.80
N TRP A 15 -5.28 -4.88 -4.19
CA TRP A 15 -4.80 -4.53 -5.53
C TRP A 15 -4.49 -5.78 -6.34
N LEU A 16 -5.21 -5.98 -7.44
CA LEU A 16 -4.93 -7.05 -8.38
C LEU A 16 -4.07 -6.50 -9.53
N LEU A 17 -2.95 -7.17 -9.78
CA LEU A 17 -1.94 -6.78 -10.75
C LEU A 17 -1.91 -7.81 -11.89
N LYS A 18 -1.77 -7.33 -13.13
CA LYS A 18 -1.48 -8.16 -14.30
C LYS A 18 -0.26 -7.61 -15.03
N GLU A 19 0.77 -8.44 -15.08
CA GLU A 19 1.98 -8.13 -15.82
C GLU A 19 1.73 -8.36 -17.32
N PRO A 20 1.89 -7.32 -18.18
CA PRO A 20 1.41 -7.37 -19.55
C PRO A 20 2.21 -8.31 -20.45
N THR A 21 3.49 -8.56 -20.18
CA THR A 21 4.35 -9.36 -21.06
C THR A 21 4.25 -10.85 -20.78
N SER A 22 4.40 -11.26 -19.52
CA SER A 22 4.30 -12.67 -19.11
C SER A 22 2.86 -13.11 -18.86
N GLY A 23 1.95 -12.17 -18.64
CA GLY A 23 0.59 -12.46 -18.20
C GLY A 23 0.51 -12.93 -16.75
N LYS A 24 1.58 -12.85 -15.95
CA LYS A 24 1.52 -13.20 -14.54
C LYS A 24 0.61 -12.27 -13.76
N THR A 25 -0.06 -12.80 -12.76
CA THR A 25 -0.98 -12.03 -11.90
C THR A 25 -0.55 -12.09 -10.45
N ALA A 26 -0.76 -10.99 -9.74
CA ALA A 26 -0.49 -10.91 -8.32
C ALA A 26 -1.63 -10.18 -7.62
N VAL A 27 -1.86 -10.48 -6.35
CA VAL A 27 -2.74 -9.69 -5.48
C VAL A 27 -1.94 -9.15 -4.31
N VAL A 28 -2.09 -7.85 -4.04
CA VAL A 28 -1.46 -7.18 -2.90
C VAL A 28 -2.45 -7.12 -1.76
N ASP A 29 -2.02 -7.59 -0.58
CA ASP A 29 -2.74 -7.56 0.69
C ASP A 29 -4.21 -8.04 0.61
N PRO A 30 -4.46 -9.31 0.22
CA PRO A 30 -5.82 -9.84 0.17
C PRO A 30 -6.41 -9.98 1.58
N ALA A 31 -7.10 -8.95 2.05
CA ALA A 31 -7.85 -8.94 3.30
C ALA A 31 -8.87 -10.08 3.39
N GLU A 32 -9.56 -10.33 2.28
CA GLU A 32 -10.60 -11.35 2.10
C GLU A 32 -10.57 -11.91 0.67
N THR A 33 -11.15 -13.09 0.45
CA THR A 33 -11.03 -13.80 -0.83
C THR A 33 -12.14 -13.48 -1.82
N GLY A 34 -13.32 -13.09 -1.35
CA GLY A 34 -14.53 -12.89 -2.18
C GLY A 34 -14.34 -11.92 -3.36
N PRO A 35 -13.85 -10.68 -3.12
CA PRO A 35 -13.57 -9.72 -4.19
C PRO A 35 -12.53 -10.24 -5.19
N VAL A 36 -11.47 -10.91 -4.70
CA VAL A 36 -10.38 -11.44 -5.51
C VAL A 36 -10.88 -12.54 -6.44
N PHE A 37 -11.61 -13.53 -5.92
CA PHE A 37 -12.18 -14.60 -6.75
C PHE A 37 -13.15 -14.06 -7.80
N SER A 38 -13.99 -13.10 -7.41
CA SER A 38 -15.01 -12.52 -8.31
C SER A 38 -14.35 -11.82 -9.49
N GLU A 39 -13.32 -11.01 -9.24
CA GLU A 39 -12.62 -10.28 -10.31
C GLU A 39 -11.75 -11.21 -11.18
N LEU A 40 -11.05 -12.17 -10.59
CA LEU A 40 -10.29 -13.16 -11.36
C LEU A 40 -11.22 -13.95 -12.31
N LYS A 41 -12.38 -14.37 -11.80
CA LYS A 41 -13.38 -15.09 -12.60
C LYS A 41 -13.95 -14.23 -13.73
N SER A 42 -14.31 -12.96 -13.46
CA SER A 42 -14.89 -12.07 -14.47
C SER A 42 -13.93 -11.81 -15.62
N ARG A 43 -12.63 -11.76 -15.33
CA ARG A 43 -11.56 -11.53 -16.32
C ARG A 43 -11.01 -12.79 -16.97
N GLY A 44 -11.37 -13.97 -16.46
CA GLY A 44 -10.76 -15.23 -16.87
C GLY A 44 -9.26 -15.32 -16.53
N TRP A 45 -8.85 -14.69 -15.42
CA TRP A 45 -7.47 -14.68 -14.95
C TRP A 45 -7.22 -15.79 -13.92
N THR A 46 -5.98 -16.26 -13.85
CA THR A 46 -5.45 -17.06 -12.74
C THR A 46 -4.78 -16.17 -11.70
N LEU A 47 -4.20 -16.73 -10.63
CA LEU A 47 -3.38 -16.03 -9.65
C LEU A 47 -2.03 -16.73 -9.48
N ASP A 48 -0.92 -16.02 -9.69
CA ASP A 48 0.44 -16.55 -9.50
C ASP A 48 1.03 -16.16 -8.14
N TYR A 49 0.78 -14.94 -7.67
CA TYR A 49 1.42 -14.40 -6.47
C TYR A 49 0.45 -13.71 -5.51
N ILE A 50 0.79 -13.75 -4.22
CA ILE A 50 0.31 -12.81 -3.21
C ILE A 50 1.51 -11.98 -2.73
N PHE A 51 1.35 -10.67 -2.65
CA PHE A 51 2.33 -9.76 -2.06
C PHE A 51 1.76 -9.19 -0.77
N ASN A 52 2.38 -9.50 0.37
CA ASN A 52 1.98 -8.91 1.65
C ASN A 52 2.93 -7.81 2.08
N THR A 53 2.38 -6.65 2.43
CA THR A 53 3.16 -5.51 2.97
C THR A 53 3.52 -5.71 4.43
N HIS A 54 2.61 -6.28 5.22
CA HIS A 54 2.80 -6.59 6.65
C HIS A 54 1.80 -7.66 7.12
N HIS A 55 1.85 -8.00 8.42
CA HIS A 55 1.19 -9.18 8.99
C HIS A 55 -0.22 -8.97 9.57
N HIS A 56 -0.81 -7.78 9.47
CA HIS A 56 -2.15 -7.58 10.04
C HIS A 56 -3.22 -8.35 9.26
N GLY A 57 -4.25 -8.82 9.98
CA GLY A 57 -5.26 -9.72 9.42
C GLY A 57 -6.10 -9.10 8.30
N ASP A 58 -6.30 -7.78 8.32
CA ASP A 58 -6.94 -7.01 7.26
C ASP A 58 -6.06 -6.83 6.00
N HIS A 59 -4.86 -7.40 5.98
CA HIS A 59 -3.98 -7.51 4.81
C HIS A 59 -3.68 -8.97 4.43
N THR A 60 -3.68 -9.89 5.39
CA THR A 60 -3.29 -11.29 5.16
C THR A 60 -4.45 -12.30 5.27
N GLY A 61 -5.66 -11.85 5.57
CA GLY A 61 -6.79 -12.72 5.92
C GLY A 61 -7.16 -13.73 4.85
N GLY A 62 -7.03 -13.36 3.57
CA GLY A 62 -7.31 -14.22 2.42
C GLY A 62 -6.16 -15.15 2.00
N ASN A 63 -4.97 -15.01 2.58
CA ASN A 63 -3.74 -15.69 2.11
C ASN A 63 -3.90 -17.20 1.95
N LEU A 64 -4.28 -17.89 3.03
CA LEU A 64 -4.27 -19.35 3.07
C LEU A 64 -5.36 -19.95 2.18
N GLU A 65 -6.50 -19.28 2.06
CA GLU A 65 -7.60 -19.74 1.21
C GLU A 65 -7.27 -19.57 -0.27
N LEU A 66 -6.76 -18.40 -0.68
CA LEU A 66 -6.29 -18.20 -2.05
C LEU A 66 -5.21 -19.21 -2.43
N LYS A 67 -4.23 -19.45 -1.54
CA LYS A 67 -3.18 -20.44 -1.78
C LYS A 67 -3.68 -21.87 -1.93
N ARG A 68 -4.75 -22.25 -1.22
CA ARG A 68 -5.40 -23.56 -1.42
C ARG A 68 -6.10 -23.66 -2.78
N SER A 69 -6.66 -22.56 -3.27
CA SER A 69 -7.43 -22.54 -4.52
C SER A 69 -6.59 -22.43 -5.79
N PHE A 70 -5.35 -21.92 -5.71
CA PHE A 70 -4.47 -21.73 -6.86
C PHE A 70 -3.18 -22.55 -6.72
N PRO A 71 -3.09 -23.71 -7.39
CA PRO A 71 -1.87 -24.53 -7.37
C PRO A 71 -0.66 -23.76 -7.90
N GLY A 72 0.45 -23.80 -7.17
CA GLY A 72 1.68 -23.10 -7.55
C GLY A 72 1.71 -21.62 -7.16
N LEU A 73 0.66 -21.10 -6.51
CA LEU A 73 0.65 -19.75 -5.98
C LEU A 73 1.74 -19.56 -4.92
N GLN A 74 2.55 -18.52 -5.09
CA GLN A 74 3.59 -18.13 -4.13
C GLN A 74 3.19 -16.88 -3.35
N ILE A 75 3.40 -16.93 -2.04
CA ILE A 75 3.24 -15.78 -1.14
C ILE A 75 4.60 -15.16 -0.91
N VAL A 76 4.75 -13.90 -1.32
CA VAL A 76 5.94 -13.08 -1.11
C VAL A 76 5.65 -12.06 0.00
N GLY A 77 6.53 -11.97 0.99
CA GLY A 77 6.31 -11.08 2.11
C GLY A 77 7.57 -10.73 2.88
N PRO A 78 7.44 -9.88 3.91
CA PRO A 78 8.57 -9.38 4.69
C PRO A 78 9.31 -10.50 5.42
N ARG A 79 10.62 -10.58 5.20
CA ARG A 79 11.53 -11.49 5.90
C ARG A 79 11.49 -11.26 7.41
N ALA A 80 11.46 -10.01 7.83
CA ALA A 80 11.37 -9.62 9.24
C ALA A 80 10.08 -10.13 9.91
N ASP A 81 9.03 -10.41 9.13
CA ASP A 81 7.73 -10.86 9.59
C ASP A 81 7.34 -12.25 9.08
N ALA A 82 8.29 -13.02 8.55
CA ALA A 82 8.01 -14.31 7.92
C ALA A 82 7.24 -15.28 8.83
N ALA A 83 7.53 -15.29 10.13
CA ALA A 83 6.80 -16.11 11.10
C ALA A 83 5.34 -15.68 11.34
N ARG A 84 4.98 -14.46 10.95
CA ARG A 84 3.65 -13.86 11.12
C ARG A 84 2.86 -13.77 9.81
N ILE A 85 3.50 -13.95 8.65
CA ILE A 85 2.81 -13.99 7.35
C ILE A 85 2.28 -15.41 7.08
N PRO A 86 0.94 -15.61 7.03
CA PRO A 86 0.38 -16.94 6.83
C PRO A 86 0.74 -17.50 5.44
N GLY A 87 1.48 -18.61 5.43
CA GLY A 87 1.78 -19.36 4.22
C GLY A 87 2.87 -18.76 3.34
N ILE A 88 3.72 -17.87 3.85
CA ILE A 88 4.83 -17.26 3.10
C ILE A 88 5.74 -18.32 2.44
N ASP A 89 6.13 -18.07 1.19
CA ASP A 89 7.09 -18.90 0.43
C ASP A 89 8.40 -18.15 0.17
N VAL A 90 8.29 -16.87 -0.17
CA VAL A 90 9.43 -16.03 -0.56
C VAL A 90 9.55 -14.88 0.42
N GLN A 91 10.72 -14.77 1.04
CA GLN A 91 11.02 -13.78 2.05
C GLN A 91 11.93 -12.70 1.48
N VAL A 92 11.43 -11.46 1.44
CA VAL A 92 12.14 -10.29 0.89
C VAL A 92 12.31 -9.22 1.96
N GLY A 93 13.27 -8.33 1.79
CA GLY A 93 13.51 -7.18 2.65
C GLY A 93 14.25 -6.07 1.91
N ASP A 94 14.77 -5.11 2.66
CA ASP A 94 15.36 -3.89 2.11
C ASP A 94 16.43 -4.15 1.03
N GLY A 95 16.28 -3.46 -0.10
CA GLY A 95 17.20 -3.52 -1.23
C GLY A 95 17.04 -4.75 -2.13
N ASP A 96 16.21 -5.73 -1.76
CA ASP A 96 15.95 -6.89 -2.60
C ASP A 96 15.20 -6.51 -3.88
N GLU A 97 15.42 -7.28 -4.93
CA GLU A 97 14.64 -7.24 -6.16
C GLU A 97 13.94 -8.59 -6.38
N PHE A 98 12.65 -8.53 -6.71
CA PHE A 98 11.85 -9.69 -7.08
C PHE A 98 11.35 -9.55 -8.51
N GLN A 99 11.48 -10.61 -9.31
CA GLN A 99 11.03 -10.63 -10.70
C GLN A 99 9.57 -11.07 -10.79
N PHE A 100 8.67 -10.12 -10.99
CA PHE A 100 7.28 -10.38 -11.31
C PHE A 100 7.09 -10.36 -12.82
N GLY A 101 7.18 -11.53 -13.45
CA GLY A 101 7.15 -11.63 -14.91
C GLY A 101 8.34 -10.93 -15.55
N SER A 102 8.08 -9.96 -16.42
CA SER A 102 9.13 -9.10 -17.01
C SER A 102 9.52 -7.89 -16.14
N GLN A 103 8.84 -7.67 -15.02
CA GLN A 103 8.96 -6.44 -14.23
C GLN A 103 9.79 -6.69 -12.97
N ALA A 104 10.85 -5.89 -12.82
CA ALA A 104 11.63 -5.79 -11.60
C ALA A 104 10.83 -5.03 -10.52
N MET A 105 10.48 -5.73 -9.44
CA MET A 105 9.88 -5.15 -8.25
C MET A 105 10.96 -4.95 -7.19
N ARG A 106 11.18 -3.71 -6.75
CA ARG A 106 12.13 -3.40 -5.67
C ARG A 106 11.42 -3.38 -4.32
N VAL A 107 12.11 -3.87 -3.31
CA VAL A 107 11.59 -3.98 -1.95
C VAL A 107 12.35 -3.02 -1.04
N PHE A 108 11.60 -2.28 -0.23
CA PHE A 108 12.13 -1.37 0.78
C PHE A 108 11.54 -1.72 2.13
N ASP A 109 12.39 -1.80 3.16
CA ASP A 109 11.90 -1.87 4.53
C ASP A 109 11.32 -0.50 4.90
N THR A 110 10.08 -0.48 5.38
CA THR A 110 9.37 0.75 5.79
C THR A 110 8.83 0.63 7.21
N PRO A 111 9.70 0.36 8.21
CA PRO A 111 9.26 0.15 9.58
C PRO A 111 8.61 1.42 10.14
N GLY A 112 7.51 1.22 10.88
CA GLY A 112 6.73 2.32 11.45
C GLY A 112 5.39 1.80 11.96
N HIS A 113 4.44 1.59 11.04
CA HIS A 113 3.15 0.95 11.37
C HIS A 113 3.34 -0.44 11.98
N THR A 114 4.22 -1.24 11.39
CA THR A 114 4.77 -2.43 12.05
C THR A 114 6.29 -2.43 11.91
N ARG A 115 6.98 -3.21 12.75
CA ARG A 115 8.46 -3.32 12.70
C ARG A 115 8.97 -4.03 11.45
N GLY A 116 8.18 -4.91 10.84
CA GLY A 116 8.57 -5.68 9.66
C GLY A 116 7.91 -5.22 8.36
N HIS A 117 7.27 -4.05 8.36
CA HIS A 117 6.55 -3.54 7.19
C HIS A 117 7.49 -3.31 6.01
N ILE A 118 7.07 -3.69 4.80
CA ILE A 118 7.78 -3.45 3.54
C ILE A 118 6.91 -2.72 2.52
N THR A 119 7.55 -2.09 1.54
CA THR A 119 6.90 -1.49 0.38
C THR A 119 7.47 -2.05 -0.91
N PHE A 120 6.57 -2.33 -1.85
CA PHE A 120 6.91 -2.81 -3.19
C PHE A 120 6.87 -1.64 -4.18
N TRP A 121 7.96 -1.43 -4.93
CA TRP A 121 8.04 -0.38 -5.93
C TRP A 121 8.29 -0.96 -7.33
N PHE A 122 7.47 -0.53 -8.29
CA PHE A 122 7.63 -0.81 -9.71
C PHE A 122 8.09 0.47 -10.43
N PRO A 123 9.36 0.56 -10.90
CA PRO A 123 9.94 1.80 -11.43
C PRO A 123 9.22 2.41 -12.65
N ALA A 124 8.42 1.61 -13.39
CA ALA A 124 7.81 2.02 -14.66
C ALA A 124 6.46 2.75 -14.54
N ALA A 125 5.98 3.08 -13.33
CA ALA A 125 4.71 3.77 -13.13
C ALA A 125 4.92 5.20 -12.59
N ALA A 126 4.53 6.23 -13.36
CA ALA A 126 4.63 7.64 -12.95
C ALA A 126 3.42 8.47 -13.43
N ALA A 127 2.92 9.36 -12.56
CA ALA A 127 2.16 10.56 -12.91
C ALA A 127 2.31 11.62 -11.78
N LEU A 128 1.96 12.90 -11.99
CA LEU A 128 2.17 14.03 -11.05
C LEU A 128 1.10 15.15 -11.22
N PHE A 129 0.49 15.70 -10.15
CA PHE A 129 -0.36 16.93 -10.14
C PHE A 129 -0.40 17.64 -8.74
N PRO A 130 -0.86 18.91 -8.57
CA PRO A 130 -0.60 19.75 -7.37
C PRO A 130 -1.76 20.06 -6.38
N ALA A 131 -1.37 20.62 -5.22
CA ALA A 131 -2.02 21.54 -4.24
C ALA A 131 -3.19 21.08 -3.32
N LEU A 132 -2.95 21.09 -2.00
CA LEU A 132 -3.76 20.55 -0.88
C LEU A 132 -5.26 20.88 -0.89
N GLN A 133 -5.66 22.12 -1.21
CA GLN A 133 -7.08 22.51 -1.23
C GLN A 133 -7.83 21.89 -2.40
N ALA A 134 -7.21 21.86 -3.58
CA ALA A 134 -7.75 21.14 -4.73
C ALA A 134 -7.82 19.64 -4.44
N ARG A 135 -6.78 19.09 -3.81
CA ARG A 135 -6.78 17.69 -3.36
C ARG A 135 -7.94 17.39 -2.42
N LYS A 136 -8.20 18.24 -1.42
CA LYS A 136 -9.32 18.07 -0.50
C LYS A 136 -10.67 18.11 -1.22
N ALA A 137 -10.90 19.12 -2.08
CA ALA A 137 -12.15 19.24 -2.82
C ALA A 137 -12.40 18.03 -3.73
N ASN A 138 -11.37 17.57 -4.44
CA ASN A 138 -11.44 16.38 -5.30
C ASN A 138 -11.72 15.11 -4.49
N ILE A 139 -11.10 14.97 -3.31
CA ILE A 139 -11.35 13.85 -2.38
C ILE A 139 -12.78 13.90 -1.85
N ASP A 140 -13.26 15.06 -1.42
CA ASP A 140 -14.63 15.22 -0.89
C ASP A 140 -15.66 14.91 -1.97
N GLU A 141 -15.46 15.39 -3.20
CA GLU A 141 -16.31 15.09 -4.34
C GLU A 141 -16.32 13.59 -4.67
N ALA A 142 -15.15 12.97 -4.81
CA ALA A 142 -15.05 11.53 -5.07
C ALA A 142 -15.76 10.72 -3.98
N ARG A 143 -15.52 11.04 -2.71
CA ARG A 143 -16.18 10.37 -1.58
C ARG A 143 -17.69 10.56 -1.58
N SER A 144 -18.19 11.75 -1.97
CA SER A 144 -19.64 11.99 -2.06
C SER A 144 -20.33 11.10 -3.12
N LYS A 145 -19.56 10.63 -4.11
CA LYS A 145 -20.01 9.71 -5.17
C LYS A 145 -19.73 8.24 -4.84
N GLY A 146 -19.12 7.95 -3.69
CA GLY A 146 -18.61 6.61 -3.37
C GLY A 146 -17.43 6.19 -4.25
N GLU A 147 -16.79 7.13 -4.94
CA GLU A 147 -15.59 6.92 -5.72
C GLU A 147 -14.37 6.93 -4.80
N ALA A 148 -13.38 6.12 -5.15
CA ALA A 148 -12.22 5.91 -4.30
C ALA A 148 -11.06 6.81 -4.73
N THR A 149 -10.31 7.28 -3.73
CA THR A 149 -9.37 8.42 -3.82
C THR A 149 -7.90 8.00 -3.97
N VAL A 150 -7.69 6.73 -4.33
CA VAL A 150 -6.39 6.11 -4.61
C VAL A 150 -6.40 5.50 -6.03
N PRO A 151 -5.25 5.38 -6.71
CA PRO A 151 -3.92 5.79 -6.28
C PRO A 151 -3.76 7.32 -6.26
N SER A 152 -2.83 7.80 -5.44
CA SER A 152 -2.28 9.16 -5.52
C SER A 152 -0.85 9.11 -6.05
N LEU A 153 -0.31 10.28 -6.36
CA LEU A 153 1.02 10.43 -6.92
C LEU A 153 2.00 10.86 -5.83
N LEU A 154 3.25 10.41 -5.88
CA LEU A 154 4.23 10.78 -4.85
C LEU A 154 4.43 12.31 -4.78
N GLY A 155 4.37 13.01 -5.92
CA GLY A 155 4.40 14.47 -5.93
C GLY A 155 3.20 15.09 -5.19
N GLU A 156 2.00 14.55 -5.36
CA GLU A 156 0.82 14.99 -4.61
C GLU A 156 1.02 14.76 -3.11
N GLU A 157 1.56 13.61 -2.72
CA GLU A 157 1.86 13.33 -1.32
C GLU A 157 2.91 14.28 -0.76
N LEU A 158 4.02 14.54 -1.46
CA LEU A 158 5.03 15.52 -1.04
C LEU A 158 4.41 16.92 -0.87
N ASP A 159 3.49 17.31 -1.75
CA ASP A 159 2.83 18.61 -1.72
C ASP A 159 1.75 18.74 -0.64
N THR A 160 1.20 17.64 -0.13
CA THR A 160 -0.06 17.72 0.64
C THR A 160 -0.10 16.85 1.90
N ASN A 161 0.76 15.86 2.02
CA ASN A 161 0.81 14.97 3.16
C ASN A 161 1.65 15.59 4.30
N PRO A 162 1.05 15.88 5.46
CA PRO A 162 1.80 16.52 6.55
C PRO A 162 2.92 15.63 7.12
N PHE A 163 2.86 14.31 6.91
CA PHE A 163 3.91 13.38 7.31
C PHE A 163 5.15 13.42 6.39
N LEU A 164 5.01 13.93 5.16
CA LEU A 164 6.13 14.13 4.22
C LEU A 164 6.67 15.57 4.24
N ARG A 165 6.11 16.43 5.09
CA ARG A 165 6.47 17.83 5.24
C ARG A 165 6.89 18.20 6.67
N PRO A 166 7.69 17.37 7.38
CA PRO A 166 8.07 17.66 8.76
C PRO A 166 8.92 18.93 8.91
N HIS A 167 9.57 19.37 7.84
CA HIS A 167 10.36 20.59 7.76
C HIS A 167 9.51 21.87 7.60
N ASP A 168 8.21 21.74 7.36
CA ASP A 168 7.34 22.89 7.09
C ASP A 168 7.06 23.70 8.38
N PRO A 169 7.39 25.00 8.42
CA PRO A 169 7.26 25.81 9.63
C PRO A 169 5.80 26.00 10.07
N GLU A 170 4.84 26.03 9.13
CA GLU A 170 3.43 26.17 9.45
C GLU A 170 2.87 24.89 10.09
N ILE A 171 3.28 23.72 9.58
CA ILE A 171 2.92 22.42 10.17
C ILE A 171 3.51 22.29 11.57
N ARG A 172 4.78 22.67 11.74
CA ARG A 172 5.46 22.65 13.05
C ARG A 172 4.72 23.51 14.07
N ALA A 173 4.40 24.76 13.71
CA ALA A 173 3.64 25.67 14.57
C ALA A 173 2.27 25.11 14.96
N LYS A 174 1.51 24.54 14.02
CA LYS A 174 0.17 23.99 14.27
C LYS A 174 0.17 22.71 15.12
N THR A 175 1.25 21.94 15.07
CA THR A 175 1.38 20.68 15.81
C THR A 175 2.13 20.83 17.13
N GLY A 176 2.62 22.04 17.43
CA GLY A 176 3.42 22.32 18.61
C GLY A 176 4.83 21.72 18.54
N ALA A 177 5.30 21.35 17.35
CA ALA A 177 6.71 21.03 17.16
C ALA A 177 7.51 22.34 17.20
N GLY A 178 8.48 22.44 18.10
CA GLY A 178 9.33 23.62 18.20
C GLY A 178 10.09 23.87 16.89
N GLU A 179 10.39 25.13 16.57
CA GLU A 179 11.09 25.48 15.33
C GLU A 179 12.47 24.80 15.22
N ALA A 180 13.14 24.61 16.36
CA ALA A 180 14.44 23.94 16.44
C ALA A 180 14.36 22.40 16.57
N ALA A 181 13.16 21.82 16.57
CA ALA A 181 13.00 20.38 16.68
C ALA A 181 13.55 19.66 15.44
N GLU A 182 14.08 18.46 15.63
CA GLU A 182 14.48 17.60 14.53
C GLU A 182 13.23 17.14 13.72
N ASP A 183 13.40 16.84 12.43
CA ASP A 183 12.26 16.46 11.57
C ASP A 183 11.51 15.22 12.08
N TRP A 184 12.20 14.28 12.72
CA TRP A 184 11.56 13.10 13.31
C TRP A 184 10.72 13.43 14.55
N GLU A 185 11.09 14.47 15.32
CA GLU A 185 10.31 14.96 16.46
C GLU A 185 9.05 15.69 15.96
N ALA A 186 9.19 16.50 14.91
CA ALA A 186 8.10 17.17 14.24
C ALA A 186 7.10 16.15 13.65
N PHE A 187 7.60 15.10 12.98
CA PHE A 187 6.77 13.98 12.52
C PHE A 187 5.99 13.33 13.67
N GLY A 188 6.65 13.08 14.80
CA GLY A 188 6.00 12.53 15.99
C GLY A 188 4.91 13.44 16.56
N ALA A 189 5.10 14.75 16.51
CA ALA A 189 4.08 15.73 16.91
C ALA A 189 2.86 15.72 15.98
N VAL A 190 3.08 15.67 14.67
CA VAL A 190 2.00 15.49 13.66
C VAL A 190 1.21 14.22 13.94
N ARG A 191 1.88 13.09 14.22
CA ARG A 191 1.21 11.82 14.54
C ARG A 191 0.33 11.93 15.77
N ARG A 192 0.85 12.47 16.88
CA ARG A 192 0.09 12.66 18.12
C ARG A 192 -1.11 13.59 17.93
N ALA A 193 -0.93 14.69 17.20
CA ALA A 193 -2.01 15.60 16.87
C ALA A 193 -3.12 14.91 16.06
N LYS A 194 -2.74 14.07 15.08
CA LYS A 194 -3.69 13.27 14.31
C LYS A 194 -4.41 12.22 15.15
N ASP A 195 -3.73 11.55 16.08
CA ASP A 195 -4.33 10.53 16.96
C ASP A 195 -5.42 11.12 17.87
N GLY A 196 -5.22 12.38 18.32
CA GLY A 196 -6.19 13.10 19.13
C GLY A 196 -7.24 13.90 18.34
N PHE A 197 -7.14 13.94 17.01
CA PHE A 197 -8.01 14.75 16.17
C PHE A 197 -9.42 14.15 16.11
N ARG A 198 -10.43 14.99 16.39
CA ARG A 198 -11.85 14.66 16.17
C ARG A 198 -12.34 15.49 15.00
N GLY A 199 -12.64 14.82 13.89
CA GLY A 199 -13.18 15.40 12.67
C GLY A 199 -14.68 15.62 12.72
#